data_AF-A0AAE0W7E3-F1
#
_entry.id   AF-A0AAE0W7E3-F1
#
_cell.length_a   1.000
_cell.length_b   1.000
_cell.length_c   1.000
_cell.angle_alpha   90.00
_cell.angle_beta   90.00
_cell.angle_gamma   90.00
#
_symmetry.space_group_name_H-M   'P 1'
#
loop_
_entity.id
_entity.type
_entity.pdbx_description
1 polymer ?
#
loop_
_entity_poly.entity_id
_entity_poly.type
_entity_poly.pdbx_seq_one_letter_code
_entity_poly.pdbx_strand_id
1 'polypeptide(L)'
;MIEANTGIAQVKEQKSEIDSPDAAIAELKAGNQRFLDGKLKNTNYKKQIEETKADQHPHSVVLSCLDSRVPPEIIFDQGIGNIFVARVAGNIEDPNILGSMEFATKIKGTKLIVVMGHTKCGAVKGAIDGAELGHLTHLVDQIKPAITGDPKNKDAMLDETAKKNVKRTINDILNTSSIISMLNTEKKVKIVGAYYDLATVWLQGGACSGNTMSFLNAQEPTVVELIVDFGINILWHPTVGLEIGDQVGNLLNSCVAGKTPLDIFVFEGTVVEGPNKSGTMNYFADRPMKDWVKDLAGVAQFVVAIGDCATYGGIPAVPPNPSESTGMQFLKKKKGGFLGEHFKAKSGLPVINIPGCPAHPDWITQILVAIATGRAGDILIDEYHRPKTFFSTYVQSGCTKVNSFANKIEGGFGKRGGCLFYEVGCRGPMTKASCNNILWNRWSSKTRSNHPCLGCTEPGFPHHDLAPGTVFHTMKYLGVFPKEVPDGDNKLGYYLKAGLETVFSNSKVAEISK
;
A
#
# COMPACT_ATOMS: atom_id res chain seq x y z
N MET A 1 28.03 -18.40 10.71
CA MET A 1 27.12 -17.77 11.68
C MET A 1 27.14 -16.28 11.43
N ILE A 2 25.99 -15.61 11.44
CA ILE A 2 25.93 -14.15 11.40
C ILE A 2 26.18 -13.67 12.83
N GLU A 3 27.28 -12.95 13.08
CA GLU A 3 27.58 -12.38 14.40
C GLU A 3 26.84 -11.06 14.59
N ALA A 4 25.83 -11.05 15.46
CA ALA A 4 25.14 -9.84 15.89
C ALA A 4 25.85 -9.25 17.12
N ASN A 5 26.88 -8.43 16.90
CA ASN A 5 27.67 -7.82 17.97
C ASN A 5 26.99 -6.57 18.55
N THR A 6 26.76 -6.54 19.88
CA THR A 6 26.13 -5.42 20.58
C THR A 6 27.09 -4.55 21.40
N GLY A 7 28.39 -4.89 21.50
CA GLY A 7 29.43 -4.11 22.21
C GLY A 7 29.31 -4.15 23.74
N ILE A 8 30.32 -3.73 24.53
CA ILE A 8 30.32 -3.80 26.01
C ILE A 8 30.82 -2.46 26.61
N ALA A 9 30.07 -1.80 27.54
CA ALA A 9 30.58 -1.06 28.72
C ALA A 9 29.50 -0.30 29.57
N GLN A 10 29.67 -0.39 30.91
CA GLN A 10 29.17 0.37 32.10
C GLN A 10 27.69 0.78 32.35
N VAL A 11 27.32 0.70 33.65
CA VAL A 11 26.00 0.33 34.21
C VAL A 11 25.26 1.48 34.92
N LYS A 12 23.93 1.56 34.71
CA LYS A 12 22.95 2.06 35.70
C LYS A 12 21.68 1.20 35.67
N GLU A 13 21.15 0.87 36.84
CA GLU A 13 19.87 0.16 37.03
C GLU A 13 18.71 1.10 36.64
N GLN A 14 17.93 0.76 35.62
CA GLN A 14 16.78 1.55 35.18
C GLN A 14 15.49 0.73 35.32
N LYS A 15 14.68 1.08 36.33
CA LYS A 15 13.36 0.48 36.56
C LYS A 15 12.38 1.00 35.49
N SER A 16 11.56 0.13 34.91
CA SER A 16 10.46 0.56 34.03
C SER A 16 9.54 1.54 34.76
N GLU A 17 9.28 2.73 34.19
CA GLU A 17 8.30 3.70 34.70
C GLU A 17 6.86 3.15 34.68
N ILE A 18 6.64 2.09 33.90
CA ILE A 18 5.35 1.40 33.78
C ILE A 18 5.33 0.23 34.76
N ASP A 19 4.61 0.41 35.86
CA ASP A 19 4.64 -0.49 37.02
C ASP A 19 3.31 -1.21 37.30
N SER A 20 2.27 -0.94 36.52
CA SER A 20 0.95 -1.58 36.65
C SER A 20 0.43 -2.13 35.32
N PRO A 21 -0.44 -3.16 35.34
CA PRO A 21 -0.99 -3.73 34.11
C PRO A 21 -1.80 -2.73 33.28
N ASP A 22 -2.59 -1.86 33.92
CA ASP A 22 -3.40 -0.87 33.21
C ASP A 22 -2.53 0.26 32.61
N ALA A 23 -1.43 0.64 33.27
CA ALA A 23 -0.43 1.55 32.68
C ALA A 23 0.26 0.92 31.46
N ALA A 24 0.59 -0.38 31.51
CA ALA A 24 1.16 -1.10 30.37
C ALA A 24 0.20 -1.15 29.17
N ILE A 25 -1.10 -1.42 29.42
CA ILE A 25 -2.14 -1.36 28.38
C ILE A 25 -2.23 0.05 27.78
N ALA A 26 -2.23 1.07 28.64
CA ALA A 26 -2.31 2.47 28.22
C ALA A 26 -1.09 2.86 27.36
N GLU A 27 0.13 2.45 27.73
CA GLU A 27 1.33 2.72 26.93
C GLU A 27 1.28 2.00 25.58
N LEU A 28 0.91 0.72 25.52
CA LEU A 28 0.80 0.01 24.24
C LEU A 28 -0.24 0.67 23.33
N LYS A 29 -1.40 1.06 23.86
CA LYS A 29 -2.42 1.80 23.10
C LYS A 29 -1.92 3.16 22.64
N ALA A 30 -1.26 3.92 23.51
CA ALA A 30 -0.69 5.22 23.16
C ALA A 30 0.41 5.08 22.11
N GLY A 31 1.23 4.04 22.19
CA GLY A 31 2.27 3.74 21.21
C GLY A 31 1.70 3.30 19.87
N ASN A 32 0.64 2.49 19.86
CA ASN A 32 -0.08 2.21 18.63
C ASN A 32 -0.70 3.47 18.03
N GLN A 33 -1.27 4.36 18.84
CA GLN A 33 -1.76 5.64 18.35
C GLN A 33 -0.64 6.50 17.75
N ARG A 34 0.55 6.54 18.37
CA ARG A 34 1.74 7.23 17.81
C ARG A 34 2.16 6.62 16.48
N PHE A 35 2.12 5.29 16.35
CA PHE A 35 2.38 4.59 15.10
C PHE A 35 1.37 4.97 14.01
N LEU A 36 0.08 4.93 14.33
CA LEU A 36 -1.00 5.32 13.40
C LEU A 36 -0.90 6.79 12.98
N ASP A 37 -0.55 7.68 13.91
CA ASP A 37 -0.40 9.12 13.67
C ASP A 37 0.92 9.50 12.95
N GLY A 38 1.83 8.54 12.73
CA GLY A 38 3.16 8.80 12.17
C GLY A 38 4.09 9.62 13.10
N LYS A 39 3.80 9.64 14.41
CA LYS A 39 4.50 10.44 15.44
C LYS A 39 5.26 9.54 16.42
N LEU A 40 6.07 8.63 15.88
CA LEU A 40 6.88 7.70 16.67
C LEU A 40 7.85 8.42 17.61
N LYS A 41 8.17 7.79 18.75
CA LYS A 41 9.21 8.28 19.65
C LYS A 41 10.55 8.30 18.91
N ASN A 42 11.24 9.44 18.89
CA ASN A 42 12.60 9.53 18.36
C ASN A 42 13.56 8.75 19.26
N THR A 43 13.76 7.48 18.93
CA THR A 43 14.43 6.51 19.78
C THR A 43 15.88 6.34 19.37
N ASN A 44 16.81 6.60 20.30
CA ASN A 44 18.21 6.29 20.10
C ASN A 44 18.48 4.82 20.46
N TYR A 45 18.33 3.93 19.48
CA TYR A 45 18.50 2.49 19.69
C TYR A 45 19.88 2.10 20.20
N LYS A 46 20.95 2.80 19.78
CA LYS A 46 22.30 2.56 20.31
C LYS A 46 22.33 2.80 21.82
N LYS A 47 21.76 3.93 22.27
CA LYS A 47 21.68 4.25 23.69
C LYS A 47 20.85 3.23 24.47
N GLN A 48 19.70 2.81 23.94
CA GLN A 48 18.88 1.79 24.60
C GLN A 48 19.61 0.44 24.71
N ILE A 49 20.34 0.03 23.67
CA ILE A 49 21.18 -1.17 23.73
C ILE A 49 22.22 -1.03 24.84
N GLU A 50 22.88 0.12 24.98
CA GLU A 50 23.79 0.36 26.11
C GLU A 50 23.07 0.29 27.46
N GLU A 51 21.87 0.87 27.57
CA GLU A 51 21.09 0.92 28.80
C GLU A 51 20.54 -0.46 29.24
N THR A 52 20.20 -1.33 28.28
CA THR A 52 19.57 -2.64 28.56
C THR A 52 20.53 -3.82 28.51
N LYS A 53 21.85 -3.56 28.38
CA LYS A 53 22.88 -4.60 28.23
C LYS A 53 23.06 -5.48 29.46
N ALA A 54 22.96 -4.90 30.65
CA ALA A 54 23.19 -5.59 31.92
C ALA A 54 21.91 -6.26 32.44
N ASP A 55 20.78 -5.55 32.38
CA ASP A 55 19.47 -6.07 32.71
C ASP A 55 18.38 -5.36 31.87
N GLN A 56 17.23 -6.02 31.73
CA GLN A 56 16.07 -5.50 31.03
C GLN A 56 14.83 -5.67 31.89
N HIS A 57 13.97 -4.65 31.91
CA HIS A 57 12.70 -4.68 32.62
C HIS A 57 11.51 -4.37 31.70
N PRO A 58 11.21 -5.22 30.70
CA PRO A 58 10.04 -5.05 29.87
C PRO A 58 8.75 -4.96 30.69
N HIS A 59 7.86 -4.05 30.30
CA HIS A 59 6.57 -3.89 30.97
C HIS A 59 5.52 -4.86 30.42
N SER A 60 5.70 -5.33 29.17
CA SER A 60 4.81 -6.27 28.50
C SER A 60 5.55 -7.43 27.83
N VAL A 61 4.90 -8.57 27.72
CA VAL A 61 5.26 -9.66 26.81
C VAL A 61 4.13 -9.85 25.80
N VAL A 62 4.49 -9.90 24.51
CA VAL A 62 3.54 -10.08 23.41
C VAL A 62 3.77 -11.45 22.77
N LEU A 63 2.79 -12.33 22.86
CA LEU A 63 2.70 -13.53 22.04
C LEU A 63 1.93 -13.17 20.76
N SER A 64 2.63 -13.05 19.64
CA SER A 64 2.02 -12.76 18.35
C SER A 64 2.07 -13.96 17.41
N CYS A 65 1.23 -13.91 16.37
CA CYS A 65 1.44 -14.78 15.22
C CYS A 65 2.85 -14.55 14.62
N LEU A 66 3.39 -15.53 13.88
CA LEU A 66 4.61 -15.41 13.07
C LEU A 66 4.41 -14.51 11.83
N ASP A 67 3.56 -13.49 11.96
CA ASP A 67 3.31 -12.53 10.91
C ASP A 67 4.48 -11.56 10.81
N SER A 68 5.23 -11.64 9.72
CA SER A 68 6.39 -10.77 9.46
C SER A 68 6.00 -9.31 9.21
N ARG A 69 4.72 -9.05 8.95
CA ARG A 69 4.16 -7.76 8.53
C ARG A 69 3.80 -6.84 9.68
N VAL A 70 3.62 -7.40 10.88
CA VAL A 70 3.20 -6.64 12.06
C VAL A 70 4.16 -6.90 13.21
N PRO A 71 5.32 -6.23 13.22
CA PRO A 71 6.25 -6.32 14.34
C PRO A 71 5.70 -5.60 15.57
N PRO A 72 5.41 -6.29 16.70
CA PRO A 72 4.84 -5.64 17.89
C PRO A 72 5.67 -4.46 18.40
N GLU A 73 7.00 -4.55 18.30
CA GLU A 73 7.93 -3.50 18.70
C GLU A 73 7.69 -2.20 17.91
N ILE A 74 7.40 -2.31 16.62
CA ILE A 74 7.16 -1.17 15.74
C ILE A 74 5.73 -0.66 15.89
N ILE A 75 4.74 -1.56 15.81
CA ILE A 75 3.32 -1.16 15.79
C ILE A 75 2.81 -0.67 17.14
N PHE A 76 3.50 -0.95 18.23
CA PHE A 76 3.26 -0.35 19.54
C PHE A 76 4.27 0.75 19.89
N ASP A 77 5.14 1.16 18.95
CA ASP A 77 6.18 2.19 19.17
C ASP A 77 6.99 1.94 20.47
N GLN A 78 7.50 0.71 20.60
CA GLN A 78 8.27 0.22 21.75
C GLN A 78 9.74 0.06 21.35
N GLY A 79 10.63 0.72 22.09
CA GLY A 79 12.07 0.60 21.93
C GLY A 79 12.64 -0.70 22.52
N ILE A 80 13.95 -0.85 22.41
CA ILE A 80 14.70 -2.01 22.91
C ILE A 80 14.56 -2.09 24.43
N GLY A 81 14.25 -3.28 24.95
CA GLY A 81 14.09 -3.56 26.37
C GLY A 81 12.74 -3.15 26.98
N ASN A 82 11.81 -2.59 26.20
CA ASN A 82 10.49 -2.18 26.70
C ASN A 82 9.46 -3.31 26.67
N ILE A 83 9.54 -4.20 25.69
CA ILE A 83 8.65 -5.36 25.56
C ILE A 83 9.45 -6.63 25.22
N PHE A 84 8.96 -7.77 25.68
CA PHE A 84 9.35 -9.07 25.14
C PHE A 84 8.39 -9.46 24.02
N VAL A 85 8.90 -10.15 22.98
CA VAL A 85 8.07 -10.65 21.88
C VAL A 85 8.38 -12.11 21.62
N ALA A 86 7.36 -12.94 21.69
CA ALA A 86 7.37 -14.32 21.26
C ALA A 86 6.50 -14.44 20.00
N ARG A 87 7.02 -15.06 18.93
CA ARG A 87 6.28 -15.22 17.68
C ARG A 87 6.15 -16.68 17.31
N VAL A 88 4.92 -17.16 17.20
CA VAL A 88 4.59 -18.53 16.82
C VAL A 88 3.41 -18.50 15.86
N ALA A 89 3.41 -19.31 14.80
CA ALA A 89 2.31 -19.33 13.86
C ALA A 89 0.99 -19.69 14.58
N GLY A 90 -0.08 -18.93 14.33
CA GLY A 90 -1.34 -19.11 15.05
C GLY A 90 -1.31 -18.69 16.52
N ASN A 91 -0.29 -17.95 16.96
CA ASN A 91 -0.18 -17.37 18.30
C ASN A 91 -0.46 -18.37 19.43
N ILE A 92 -0.06 -19.63 19.24
CA ILE A 92 -0.23 -20.73 20.21
C ILE A 92 0.87 -20.69 21.28
N GLU A 93 0.57 -21.25 22.44
CA GLU A 93 1.48 -21.47 23.55
C GLU A 93 1.96 -22.92 23.60
N ASP A 94 3.24 -23.10 23.92
CA ASP A 94 3.83 -24.40 24.23
C ASP A 94 4.64 -24.29 25.55
N PRO A 95 5.19 -25.38 26.10
CA PRO A 95 5.96 -25.32 27.34
C PRO A 95 7.14 -24.32 27.33
N ASN A 96 7.79 -24.10 26.18
CA ASN A 96 8.89 -23.14 26.06
C ASN A 96 8.37 -21.69 26.03
N ILE A 97 7.26 -21.44 25.34
CA ILE A 97 6.59 -20.14 25.32
C ILE A 97 6.06 -19.79 26.72
N LEU A 98 5.42 -20.75 27.41
CA LEU A 98 4.95 -20.57 28.79
C LEU A 98 6.12 -20.29 29.73
N GLY A 99 7.20 -21.07 29.67
CA GLY A 99 8.40 -20.82 30.47
C GLY A 99 9.01 -19.44 30.21
N SER A 100 8.98 -18.98 28.96
CA SER A 100 9.42 -17.63 28.58
C SER A 100 8.53 -16.54 29.18
N MET A 101 7.21 -16.74 29.19
CA MET A 101 6.26 -15.82 29.84
C MET A 101 6.39 -15.82 31.36
N GLU A 102 6.61 -16.99 31.98
CA GLU A 102 6.87 -17.10 33.42
C GLU A 102 8.16 -16.39 33.81
N PHE A 103 9.21 -16.52 33.01
CA PHE A 103 10.44 -15.75 33.19
C PHE A 103 10.15 -14.24 33.07
N ALA A 104 9.46 -13.81 32.02
CA ALA A 104 9.13 -12.40 31.80
C ALA A 104 8.33 -11.82 32.98
N THR A 105 7.32 -12.54 33.47
CA THR A 105 6.41 -12.07 34.51
C THR A 105 6.97 -12.22 35.92
N LYS A 106 7.40 -13.43 36.31
CA LYS A 106 7.84 -13.72 37.68
C LYS A 106 9.25 -13.22 37.96
N ILE A 107 10.17 -13.34 37.01
CA ILE A 107 11.58 -12.99 37.20
C ILE A 107 11.86 -11.55 36.77
N LYS A 108 11.40 -11.15 35.57
CA LYS A 108 11.62 -9.78 35.05
C LYS A 108 10.57 -8.76 35.47
N GLY A 109 9.47 -9.22 36.07
CA GLY A 109 8.46 -8.34 36.65
C GLY A 109 7.50 -7.69 35.65
N THR A 110 7.42 -8.23 34.43
CA THR A 110 6.48 -7.81 33.37
C THR A 110 5.06 -7.75 33.91
N LYS A 111 4.29 -6.71 33.53
CA LYS A 111 2.95 -6.43 34.06
C LYS A 111 1.81 -6.88 33.16
N LEU A 112 2.09 -7.09 31.87
CA LEU A 112 1.07 -7.39 30.88
C LEU A 112 1.52 -8.53 29.95
N ILE A 113 0.61 -9.48 29.72
CA ILE A 113 0.70 -10.46 28.63
C ILE A 113 -0.32 -10.06 27.56
N VAL A 114 0.11 -9.93 26.32
CA VAL A 114 -0.76 -9.69 25.17
C VAL A 114 -0.72 -10.91 24.25
N VAL A 115 -1.87 -11.51 23.98
CA VAL A 115 -2.03 -12.54 22.94
C VAL A 115 -2.61 -11.87 21.70
N MET A 116 -1.81 -11.76 20.64
CA MET A 116 -2.16 -11.00 19.44
C MET A 116 -2.38 -11.92 18.24
N GLY A 117 -3.65 -12.01 17.81
CA GLY A 117 -4.06 -12.66 16.57
C GLY A 117 -4.31 -11.65 15.45
N HIS A 118 -4.65 -12.15 14.27
CA HIS A 118 -5.02 -11.35 13.11
C HIS A 118 -5.96 -12.11 12.18
N THR A 119 -6.65 -11.38 11.31
CA THR A 119 -7.50 -12.02 10.29
C THR A 119 -6.67 -12.83 9.31
N LYS A 120 -7.30 -13.86 8.72
CA LYS A 120 -6.73 -14.72 7.69
C LYS A 120 -5.38 -15.34 8.07
N CYS A 121 -5.20 -15.67 9.33
CA CYS A 121 -3.99 -16.37 9.80
C CYS A 121 -3.81 -17.70 9.07
N GLY A 122 -2.68 -17.88 8.37
CA GLY A 122 -2.38 -19.08 7.60
C GLY A 122 -2.37 -20.36 8.45
N ALA A 123 -1.94 -20.29 9.71
CA ALA A 123 -2.00 -21.43 10.64
C ALA A 123 -3.44 -21.79 11.04
N VAL A 124 -4.30 -20.79 11.22
CA VAL A 124 -5.73 -21.01 11.52
C VAL A 124 -6.45 -21.59 10.31
N LYS A 125 -6.14 -21.09 9.11
CA LYS A 125 -6.61 -21.68 7.85
C LYS A 125 -6.16 -23.13 7.71
N GLY A 126 -4.89 -23.41 8.00
CA GLY A 126 -4.36 -24.78 8.03
C GLY A 126 -5.12 -25.70 8.98
N ALA A 127 -5.58 -25.19 10.13
CA ALA A 127 -6.39 -25.97 11.08
C ALA A 127 -7.79 -26.27 10.56
N ILE A 128 -8.42 -25.28 9.94
CA ILE A 128 -9.72 -25.44 9.29
C ILE A 128 -9.66 -26.43 8.12
N ASP A 129 -8.62 -26.33 7.28
CA ASP A 129 -8.46 -27.17 6.10
C ASP A 129 -7.84 -28.55 6.41
N GLY A 130 -7.44 -28.80 7.66
CA GLY A 130 -6.85 -30.08 8.09
C GLY A 130 -5.47 -30.35 7.51
N ALA A 131 -4.64 -29.31 7.38
CA ALA A 131 -3.29 -29.43 6.82
C ALA A 131 -2.40 -30.39 7.64
N GLU A 132 -1.74 -31.32 6.95
CA GLU A 132 -0.78 -32.26 7.54
C GLU A 132 0.59 -32.09 6.86
N LEU A 133 1.58 -31.60 7.61
CA LEU A 133 2.94 -31.39 7.09
C LEU A 133 3.98 -31.33 8.23
N GLY A 134 4.68 -32.43 8.51
CA GLY A 134 5.80 -32.44 9.48
C GLY A 134 5.43 -31.82 10.84
N HIS A 135 6.26 -30.90 11.34
CA HIS A 135 5.99 -30.20 12.61
C HIS A 135 4.80 -29.21 12.55
N LEU A 136 4.36 -28.82 11.35
CA LEU A 136 3.19 -27.96 11.19
C LEU A 136 1.92 -28.65 11.68
N THR A 137 1.80 -29.98 11.51
CA THR A 137 0.65 -30.75 11.99
C THR A 137 0.44 -30.55 13.48
N HIS A 138 1.51 -30.61 14.28
CA HIS A 138 1.45 -30.42 15.72
C HIS A 138 0.95 -29.02 16.11
N LEU A 139 1.41 -27.98 15.41
CA LEU A 139 0.98 -26.60 15.63
C LEU A 139 -0.51 -26.42 15.27
N VAL A 140 -0.90 -26.96 14.12
CA VAL A 140 -2.26 -26.88 13.59
C VAL A 140 -3.26 -27.62 14.49
N ASP A 141 -2.87 -28.77 15.05
CA ASP A 141 -3.67 -29.54 16.00
C ASP A 141 -4.01 -28.77 17.27
N GLN A 142 -3.10 -27.92 17.74
CA GLN A 142 -3.35 -27.06 18.90
C GLN A 142 -4.42 -26.01 18.59
N ILE A 143 -4.54 -25.55 17.35
CA ILE A 143 -5.54 -24.58 16.91
C ILE A 143 -6.91 -25.24 16.67
N LYS A 144 -6.97 -26.52 16.26
CA LYS A 144 -8.23 -27.23 15.88
C LYS A 144 -9.39 -27.06 16.88
N PRO A 145 -9.20 -27.16 18.22
CA PRO A 145 -10.32 -26.94 19.14
C PRO A 145 -10.87 -25.50 19.18
N ALA A 146 -10.16 -24.52 18.59
CA ALA A 146 -10.66 -23.17 18.39
C ALA A 146 -11.60 -23.05 17.17
N ILE A 147 -11.70 -24.06 16.29
CA ILE A 147 -12.57 -24.00 15.11
C ILE A 147 -14.01 -23.69 15.52
N THR A 148 -14.60 -22.69 14.85
CA THR A 148 -15.96 -22.21 15.09
C THR A 148 -16.45 -21.42 13.88
N GLY A 149 -17.77 -21.30 13.75
CA GLY A 149 -18.43 -20.57 12.65
C GLY A 149 -19.11 -21.52 11.67
N ASP A 150 -19.75 -20.95 10.65
CA ASP A 150 -20.45 -21.72 9.62
C ASP A 150 -19.47 -22.29 8.58
N PRO A 151 -19.36 -23.63 8.43
CA PRO A 151 -18.50 -24.24 7.40
C PRO A 151 -18.84 -23.81 5.97
N LYS A 152 -20.06 -23.31 5.72
CA LYS A 152 -20.47 -22.78 4.41
C LYS A 152 -19.89 -21.40 4.13
N ASN A 153 -19.52 -20.65 5.16
CA ASN A 153 -18.87 -19.35 5.05
C ASN A 153 -17.45 -19.43 5.63
N LYS A 154 -16.54 -20.01 4.85
CA LYS A 154 -15.15 -20.27 5.28
C LYS A 154 -14.40 -19.01 5.73
N ASP A 155 -14.67 -17.84 5.15
CA ASP A 155 -13.98 -16.60 5.51
C ASP A 155 -14.46 -16.07 6.87
N ALA A 156 -15.77 -16.07 7.12
CA ALA A 156 -16.31 -15.75 8.44
C ALA A 156 -15.85 -16.76 9.49
N MET A 157 -15.88 -18.07 9.15
CA MET A 157 -15.40 -19.14 10.00
C MET A 157 -13.91 -18.96 10.35
N LEU A 158 -13.07 -18.55 9.40
CA LEU A 158 -11.65 -18.28 9.60
C LEU A 158 -11.42 -17.12 10.59
N ASP A 159 -12.11 -15.99 10.40
CA ASP A 159 -11.99 -14.84 11.28
C ASP A 159 -12.53 -15.10 12.69
N GLU A 160 -13.69 -15.77 12.79
CA GLU A 160 -14.27 -16.20 14.07
C GLU A 160 -13.36 -17.21 14.79
N THR A 161 -12.79 -18.16 14.06
CA THR A 161 -11.82 -19.12 14.58
C THR A 161 -10.56 -18.41 15.06
N ALA A 162 -10.03 -17.44 14.32
CA ALA A 162 -8.85 -16.70 14.73
C ALA A 162 -9.09 -15.90 16.02
N LYS A 163 -10.25 -15.23 16.14
CA LYS A 163 -10.67 -14.54 17.38
C LYS A 163 -10.88 -15.51 18.54
N LYS A 164 -11.49 -16.67 18.30
CA LYS A 164 -11.68 -17.72 19.31
C LYS A 164 -10.34 -18.32 19.73
N ASN A 165 -9.39 -18.46 18.82
CA ASN A 165 -8.05 -18.96 19.08
C ASN A 165 -7.29 -18.03 20.03
N VAL A 166 -7.34 -16.71 19.83
CA VAL A 166 -6.78 -15.73 20.80
C VAL A 166 -7.38 -15.92 22.20
N LYS A 167 -8.71 -15.99 22.31
CA LYS A 167 -9.39 -16.19 23.60
C LYS A 167 -9.02 -17.52 24.25
N ARG A 168 -8.88 -18.57 23.43
CA ARG A 168 -8.52 -19.90 23.89
C ARG A 168 -7.08 -19.94 24.41
N THR A 169 -6.11 -19.43 23.65
CA THR A 169 -4.72 -19.33 24.12
C THR A 169 -4.62 -18.56 25.44
N ILE A 170 -5.39 -17.48 25.62
CA ILE A 170 -5.44 -16.78 26.92
C ILE A 170 -5.90 -17.71 28.06
N ASN A 171 -6.96 -18.49 27.83
CA ASN A 171 -7.46 -19.45 28.81
C ASN A 171 -6.46 -20.59 29.05
N ASP A 172 -5.85 -21.12 28.00
CA ASP A 172 -4.91 -22.23 28.07
C ASP A 172 -3.63 -21.80 28.82
N ILE A 173 -3.16 -20.56 28.64
CA ILE A 173 -2.09 -19.96 29.47
C ILE A 173 -2.49 -19.91 30.95
N LEU A 174 -3.69 -19.43 31.27
CA LEU A 174 -4.18 -19.31 32.65
C LEU A 174 -4.47 -20.64 33.33
N ASN A 175 -4.80 -21.68 32.55
CA ASN A 175 -5.09 -23.02 33.06
C ASN A 175 -3.82 -23.86 33.22
N THR A 176 -2.83 -23.66 32.34
CA THR A 176 -1.61 -24.48 32.30
C THR A 176 -0.50 -23.91 33.19
N SER A 177 -0.34 -22.58 33.26
CA SER A 177 0.66 -21.94 34.12
C SER A 177 0.08 -21.50 35.46
N SER A 178 0.37 -22.27 36.50
CA SER A 178 -0.02 -21.91 37.89
C SER A 178 0.60 -20.59 38.35
N ILE A 179 1.79 -20.25 37.84
CA ILE A 179 2.49 -18.99 38.15
C ILE A 179 1.75 -17.80 37.54
N ILE A 180 1.45 -17.83 36.24
CA ILE A 180 0.76 -16.73 35.56
C ILE A 180 -0.66 -16.60 36.11
N SER A 181 -1.35 -17.72 36.37
CA SER A 181 -2.70 -17.73 36.96
C SER A 181 -2.74 -17.08 38.35
N MET A 182 -1.76 -17.40 39.21
CA MET A 182 -1.58 -16.76 40.52
C MET A 182 -1.34 -15.25 40.37
N LEU A 183 -0.38 -14.85 39.52
CA LEU A 183 -0.06 -13.43 39.31
C LEU A 183 -1.23 -12.62 38.74
N ASN A 184 -2.05 -13.25 37.89
CA ASN A 184 -3.26 -12.65 37.35
C ASN A 184 -4.37 -12.50 38.41
N THR A 185 -4.56 -13.51 39.25
CA THR A 185 -5.52 -13.46 40.38
C THR A 185 -5.12 -12.41 41.41
N GLU A 186 -3.82 -12.27 41.68
CA GLU A 186 -3.25 -11.22 42.54
C GLU A 186 -3.23 -9.82 41.88
N LYS A 187 -3.70 -9.69 40.63
CA LYS A 187 -3.69 -8.45 39.83
C LYS A 187 -2.30 -7.84 39.62
N LYS A 188 -1.24 -8.65 39.76
CA LYS A 188 0.16 -8.23 39.49
C LYS A 188 0.49 -8.27 38.01
N VAL A 189 -0.15 -9.19 37.29
CA VAL A 189 -0.09 -9.34 35.83
C VAL A 189 -1.52 -9.30 35.30
N LYS A 190 -1.72 -8.81 34.09
CA LYS A 190 -2.97 -8.97 33.35
C LYS A 190 -2.68 -9.65 32.03
N ILE A 191 -3.59 -10.49 31.57
CA ILE A 191 -3.55 -11.06 30.23
C ILE A 191 -4.70 -10.51 29.38
N VAL A 192 -4.40 -10.06 28.17
CA VAL A 192 -5.39 -9.48 27.24
C VAL A 192 -5.21 -10.00 25.83
N GLY A 193 -6.31 -10.01 25.06
CA GLY A 193 -6.27 -10.30 23.63
C GLY A 193 -6.13 -9.03 22.80
N ALA A 194 -5.37 -9.09 21.72
CA ALA A 194 -5.31 -8.10 20.65
C ALA A 194 -5.62 -8.78 19.31
N TYR A 195 -6.23 -8.03 18.40
CA TYR A 195 -6.61 -8.52 17.07
C TYR A 195 -6.52 -7.38 16.07
N TYR A 196 -5.91 -7.61 14.91
CA TYR A 196 -5.82 -6.61 13.85
C TYR A 196 -6.29 -7.14 12.49
N ASP A 197 -6.78 -6.22 11.67
CA ASP A 197 -7.26 -6.38 10.31
C ASP A 197 -6.94 -5.08 9.54
N LEU A 198 -6.83 -5.14 8.21
CA LEU A 198 -6.67 -3.97 7.34
C LEU A 198 -7.94 -3.77 6.52
N ALA A 199 -8.89 -3.10 7.14
CA ALA A 199 -10.16 -2.77 6.55
C ALA A 199 -9.97 -1.80 5.38
N THR A 200 -10.35 -2.24 4.19
CA THR A 200 -10.23 -1.49 2.94
C THR A 200 -11.59 -1.28 2.32
N VAL A 201 -11.92 -0.04 2.00
CA VAL A 201 -13.07 0.30 1.17
C VAL A 201 -12.55 0.84 -0.15
N TRP A 202 -13.03 0.28 -1.25
CA TRP A 202 -12.74 0.76 -2.60
C TRP A 202 -14.01 1.32 -3.21
N LEU A 203 -14.04 2.60 -3.57
CA LEU A 203 -15.17 3.22 -4.29
C LEU A 203 -14.81 3.63 -5.72
N GLN A 204 -15.82 3.71 -6.59
CA GLN A 204 -15.70 4.14 -7.98
C GLN A 204 -16.56 5.38 -8.24
N GLY A 205 -15.92 6.49 -8.64
CA GLY A 205 -16.59 7.72 -9.07
C GLY A 205 -16.89 7.72 -10.57
N GLY A 206 -16.50 8.79 -11.26
CA GLY A 206 -16.50 8.84 -12.73
C GLY A 206 -15.43 7.92 -13.31
N ALA A 207 -15.72 6.62 -13.33
CA ALA A 207 -14.80 5.52 -13.64
C ALA A 207 -15.30 4.67 -14.82
N CYS A 208 -14.35 3.99 -15.49
CA CYS A 208 -14.64 2.96 -16.49
C CYS A 208 -14.37 1.53 -15.98
N SER A 209 -14.10 1.38 -14.68
CA SER A 209 -13.66 0.14 -14.02
C SER A 209 -12.38 -0.49 -14.59
N GLY A 210 -11.66 0.23 -15.45
CA GLY A 210 -10.43 -0.25 -16.06
C GLY A 210 -9.30 -0.47 -15.05
N ASN A 211 -9.27 0.27 -13.94
CA ASN A 211 -8.28 0.02 -12.89
C ASN A 211 -8.64 -1.18 -12.04
N THR A 212 -9.93 -1.44 -11.76
CA THR A 212 -10.35 -2.73 -11.19
C THR A 212 -9.92 -3.88 -12.08
N MET A 213 -10.20 -3.83 -13.39
CA MET A 213 -9.79 -4.92 -14.30
C MET A 213 -8.27 -5.09 -14.32
N SER A 214 -7.53 -3.98 -14.30
CA SER A 214 -6.07 -4.01 -14.18
C SER A 214 -5.61 -4.64 -12.88
N PHE A 215 -6.18 -4.25 -11.74
CA PHE A 215 -5.92 -4.82 -10.42
C PHE A 215 -6.15 -6.33 -10.39
N LEU A 216 -7.25 -6.82 -10.97
CA LEU A 216 -7.57 -8.25 -11.06
C LEU A 216 -6.56 -9.04 -11.91
N ASN A 217 -5.77 -8.38 -12.76
CA ASN A 217 -4.69 -9.01 -13.53
C ASN A 217 -3.35 -9.05 -12.78
N ALA A 218 -3.30 -8.67 -11.50
CA ALA A 218 -2.06 -8.71 -10.73
C ALA A 218 -1.52 -10.14 -10.55
N GLN A 219 -0.19 -10.25 -10.58
CA GLN A 219 0.51 -11.53 -10.53
C GLN A 219 1.54 -11.63 -9.41
N GLU A 220 2.10 -10.52 -8.90
CA GLU A 220 3.03 -10.54 -7.76
C GLU A 220 2.81 -9.35 -6.80
N PRO A 221 2.04 -9.55 -5.72
CA PRO A 221 1.14 -10.69 -5.52
C PRO A 221 -0.11 -10.60 -6.42
N THR A 222 -0.78 -11.72 -6.62
CA THR A 222 -2.15 -11.77 -7.14
C THR A 222 -3.11 -11.08 -6.17
N VAL A 223 -4.32 -10.73 -6.63
CA VAL A 223 -5.36 -10.17 -5.74
C VAL A 223 -5.75 -11.17 -4.65
N VAL A 224 -5.76 -12.47 -4.95
CA VAL A 224 -6.07 -13.52 -3.97
C VAL A 224 -4.99 -13.56 -2.88
N GLU A 225 -3.71 -13.55 -3.25
CA GLU A 225 -2.60 -13.50 -2.30
C GLU A 225 -2.61 -12.18 -1.50
N LEU A 226 -2.93 -11.06 -2.13
CA LEU A 226 -3.09 -9.77 -1.44
C LEU A 226 -4.15 -9.85 -0.32
N ILE A 227 -5.26 -10.51 -0.61
CA ILE A 227 -6.37 -10.68 0.32
C ILE A 227 -6.04 -11.74 1.39
N VAL A 228 -5.47 -12.88 1.00
CA VAL A 228 -5.25 -14.05 1.87
C VAL A 228 -3.96 -13.93 2.67
N ASP A 229 -2.85 -13.63 2.00
CA ASP A 229 -1.51 -13.65 2.59
C ASP A 229 -1.11 -12.27 3.11
N PHE A 230 -1.55 -11.19 2.44
CA PHE A 230 -1.28 -9.82 2.87
C PHE A 230 -2.41 -9.20 3.71
N GLY A 231 -3.40 -10.00 4.12
CA GLY A 231 -4.34 -9.65 5.18
C GLY A 231 -5.17 -8.40 4.88
N ILE A 232 -5.29 -8.04 3.61
CA ILE A 232 -6.17 -6.96 3.17
C ILE A 232 -7.61 -7.48 3.21
N ASN A 233 -8.43 -6.83 4.02
CA ASN A 233 -9.85 -7.10 4.07
C ASN A 233 -10.61 -6.03 3.29
N ILE A 234 -10.98 -6.36 2.05
CA ILE A 234 -11.81 -5.47 1.22
C ILE A 234 -13.24 -5.56 1.76
N LEU A 235 -13.60 -4.64 2.65
CA LEU A 235 -14.93 -4.53 3.23
C LEU A 235 -15.99 -4.34 2.14
N TRP A 236 -15.66 -3.57 1.11
CA TRP A 236 -16.53 -3.43 -0.05
C TRP A 236 -15.76 -2.94 -1.29
N HIS A 237 -16.18 -3.44 -2.45
CA HIS A 237 -15.72 -3.01 -3.77
C HIS A 237 -16.87 -3.16 -4.79
N PRO A 238 -17.17 -2.19 -5.67
CA PRO A 238 -18.34 -2.20 -6.54
C PRO A 238 -18.49 -3.44 -7.44
N THR A 239 -17.38 -3.97 -7.94
CA THR A 239 -17.37 -5.10 -8.88
C THR A 239 -17.38 -6.49 -8.22
N VAL A 240 -16.90 -6.62 -6.97
CA VAL A 240 -16.69 -7.93 -6.33
C VAL A 240 -17.30 -8.04 -4.92
N GLY A 241 -17.82 -6.94 -4.38
CA GLY A 241 -18.52 -6.93 -3.09
C GLY A 241 -19.84 -7.68 -3.18
N LEU A 242 -20.23 -8.30 -2.08
CA LEU A 242 -21.46 -9.09 -1.99
C LEU A 242 -22.64 -8.24 -1.50
N GLU A 243 -22.36 -7.24 -0.69
CA GLU A 243 -23.35 -6.31 -0.15
C GLU A 243 -23.93 -5.43 -1.27
N ILE A 244 -25.25 -5.28 -1.24
CA ILE A 244 -26.02 -4.48 -2.20
C ILE A 244 -27.02 -3.56 -1.49
N GLY A 245 -27.37 -2.45 -2.14
CA GLY A 245 -28.34 -1.48 -1.62
C GLY A 245 -27.98 -0.95 -0.23
N ASP A 246 -28.96 -0.96 0.68
CA ASP A 246 -28.84 -0.44 2.05
C ASP A 246 -27.73 -1.08 2.86
N GLN A 247 -27.37 -2.34 2.56
CA GLN A 247 -26.26 -3.03 3.24
C GLN A 247 -24.95 -2.26 3.06
N VAL A 248 -24.70 -1.76 1.84
CA VAL A 248 -23.51 -0.98 1.54
C VAL A 248 -23.57 0.37 2.22
N GLY A 249 -24.71 1.06 2.15
CA GLY A 249 -24.91 2.34 2.84
C GLY A 249 -24.66 2.23 4.35
N ASN A 250 -25.17 1.18 4.98
CA ASN A 250 -24.95 0.90 6.40
C ASN A 250 -23.49 0.63 6.74
N LEU A 251 -22.79 -0.16 5.91
CA LEU A 251 -21.36 -0.43 6.07
C LEU A 251 -20.53 0.86 5.97
N LEU A 252 -20.77 1.67 4.95
CA LEU A 252 -20.04 2.93 4.76
C LEU A 252 -20.31 3.92 5.89
N ASN A 253 -21.57 4.06 6.33
CA ASN A 253 -21.93 4.87 7.49
C ASN A 253 -21.27 4.36 8.79
N SER A 254 -21.16 3.04 8.96
CA SER A 254 -20.45 2.44 10.09
C SER A 254 -18.96 2.80 10.08
N CYS A 255 -18.34 2.84 8.90
CA CYS A 255 -16.96 3.28 8.73
C CYS A 255 -16.78 4.78 9.07
N VAL A 256 -17.65 5.64 8.53
CA VAL A 256 -17.63 7.10 8.80
C VAL A 256 -17.86 7.39 10.28
N ALA A 257 -18.73 6.64 10.95
CA ALA A 257 -18.98 6.76 12.38
C ALA A 257 -17.86 6.16 13.27
N GLY A 258 -16.84 5.53 12.67
CA GLY A 258 -15.76 4.85 13.40
C GLY A 258 -16.19 3.58 14.15
N LYS A 259 -17.39 3.06 13.86
CA LYS A 259 -17.89 1.79 14.44
C LYS A 259 -17.23 0.59 13.76
N THR A 260 -17.06 0.66 12.45
CA THR A 260 -16.20 -0.25 11.69
C THR A 260 -14.88 0.47 11.40
N PRO A 261 -13.72 -0.09 11.77
CA PRO A 261 -12.43 0.49 11.41
C PRO A 261 -12.29 0.62 9.89
N LEU A 262 -11.60 1.67 9.42
CA LEU A 262 -11.23 1.85 8.02
C LEU A 262 -9.75 2.25 7.96
N ASP A 263 -8.92 1.37 7.42
CA ASP A 263 -7.48 1.57 7.31
C ASP A 263 -7.14 2.19 5.95
N ILE A 264 -7.66 1.61 4.87
CA ILE A 264 -7.33 2.06 3.50
C ILE A 264 -8.61 2.47 2.78
N PHE A 265 -8.69 3.74 2.40
CA PHE A 265 -9.70 4.19 1.44
C PHE A 265 -9.07 4.27 0.04
N VAL A 266 -9.55 3.42 -0.86
CA VAL A 266 -9.15 3.40 -2.26
C VAL A 266 -10.23 4.07 -3.09
N PHE A 267 -9.84 4.98 -3.97
CA PHE A 267 -10.74 5.61 -4.90
C PHE A 267 -10.28 5.44 -6.34
N GLU A 268 -11.19 4.98 -7.19
CA GLU A 268 -11.01 4.88 -8.63
C GLU A 268 -11.97 5.82 -9.35
N GLY A 269 -11.49 6.46 -10.42
CA GLY A 269 -12.29 7.39 -11.21
C GLY A 269 -12.22 8.83 -10.71
N THR A 270 -12.82 9.74 -11.46
CA THR A 270 -12.84 11.16 -11.06
C THR A 270 -13.81 11.40 -9.92
N VAL A 271 -13.50 12.38 -9.07
CA VAL A 271 -14.53 12.96 -8.21
C VAL A 271 -15.39 13.86 -9.09
N VAL A 272 -16.65 13.46 -9.29
CA VAL A 272 -17.62 14.20 -10.10
C VAL A 272 -18.28 15.23 -9.20
N GLU A 273 -17.95 16.51 -9.39
CA GLU A 273 -18.61 17.58 -8.63
C GLU A 273 -20.00 17.89 -9.17
N GLY A 274 -20.32 17.54 -10.42
CA GLY A 274 -21.62 17.83 -11.06
C GLY A 274 -21.81 19.32 -11.36
N PRO A 275 -22.87 19.72 -12.08
CA PRO A 275 -23.01 21.10 -12.52
C PRO A 275 -23.17 22.03 -11.32
N ASN A 276 -22.37 23.09 -11.29
CA ASN A 276 -22.28 24.04 -10.18
C ASN A 276 -21.99 23.34 -8.84
N LYS A 277 -21.16 22.30 -8.87
CA LYS A 277 -20.78 21.50 -7.70
C LYS A 277 -21.96 20.87 -6.97
N SER A 278 -23.04 20.51 -7.66
CA SER A 278 -24.23 19.91 -7.03
C SER A 278 -24.00 18.50 -6.49
N GLY A 279 -23.06 17.75 -7.06
CA GLY A 279 -22.83 16.32 -6.85
C GLY A 279 -23.81 15.43 -7.62
N THR A 280 -24.72 16.00 -8.41
CA THR A 280 -25.90 15.26 -8.89
C THR A 280 -25.66 14.31 -10.05
N MET A 281 -24.48 14.39 -10.66
CA MET A 281 -24.10 13.51 -11.77
C MET A 281 -23.47 12.18 -11.31
N ASN A 282 -23.27 11.98 -10.00
CA ASN A 282 -22.77 10.72 -9.47
C ASN A 282 -23.28 10.48 -8.05
N TYR A 283 -24.41 9.77 -7.95
CA TYR A 283 -24.99 9.32 -6.69
C TYR A 283 -24.59 7.88 -6.38
N PHE A 284 -24.41 7.59 -5.10
CA PHE A 284 -24.19 6.25 -4.59
C PHE A 284 -24.74 6.15 -3.17
N ALA A 285 -25.53 5.10 -2.88
CA ALA A 285 -26.18 4.92 -1.57
C ALA A 285 -26.85 6.22 -1.06
N ASP A 286 -27.78 6.75 -1.87
CA ASP A 286 -28.64 7.91 -1.58
C ASP A 286 -27.96 9.26 -1.34
N ARG A 287 -26.66 9.39 -1.60
CA ARG A 287 -25.96 10.68 -1.55
C ARG A 287 -24.92 10.83 -2.67
N PRO A 288 -24.48 12.06 -2.96
CA PRO A 288 -23.40 12.29 -3.91
C PRO A 288 -22.12 11.53 -3.53
N MET A 289 -21.49 10.86 -4.50
CA MET A 289 -20.25 10.11 -4.31
C MET A 289 -19.12 10.97 -3.73
N LYS A 290 -19.04 12.23 -4.14
CA LYS A 290 -18.06 13.19 -3.63
C LYS A 290 -18.14 13.36 -2.10
N ASP A 291 -19.33 13.21 -1.52
CA ASP A 291 -19.51 13.36 -0.08
C ASP A 291 -19.04 12.09 0.65
N TRP A 292 -19.24 10.90 0.07
CA TRP A 292 -18.57 9.68 0.55
C TRP A 292 -17.06 9.79 0.49
N VAL A 293 -16.51 10.32 -0.61
CA VAL A 293 -15.07 10.55 -0.77
C VAL A 293 -14.54 11.43 0.35
N LYS A 294 -15.23 12.54 0.65
CA LYS A 294 -14.84 13.45 1.74
C LYS A 294 -14.86 12.75 3.10
N ASP A 295 -15.96 12.07 3.42
CA ASP A 295 -16.16 11.48 4.75
C ASP A 295 -15.23 10.28 5.00
N LEU A 296 -15.10 9.37 4.02
CA LEU A 296 -14.24 8.19 4.12
C LEU A 296 -12.76 8.58 4.13
N ALA A 297 -12.34 9.52 3.27
CA ALA A 297 -10.97 10.04 3.30
C ALA A 297 -10.64 10.73 4.62
N GLY A 298 -11.63 11.36 5.27
CA GLY A 298 -11.46 12.00 6.58
C GLY A 298 -11.26 11.02 7.74
N VAL A 299 -11.68 9.76 7.59
CA VAL A 299 -11.57 8.76 8.67
C VAL A 299 -10.53 7.67 8.42
N ALA A 300 -10.08 7.47 7.18
CA ALA A 300 -9.10 6.44 6.80
C ALA A 300 -7.67 6.76 7.27
N GLN A 301 -6.88 5.71 7.55
CA GLN A 301 -5.45 5.83 7.84
C GLN A 301 -4.65 6.22 6.60
N PHE A 302 -4.96 5.60 5.46
CA PHE A 302 -4.36 5.84 4.17
C PHE A 302 -5.42 6.09 3.11
N VAL A 303 -5.12 7.01 2.18
CA VAL A 303 -5.99 7.30 1.03
C VAL A 303 -5.19 7.07 -0.25
N VAL A 304 -5.69 6.22 -1.13
CA VAL A 304 -5.01 5.82 -2.37
C VAL A 304 -5.89 6.16 -3.57
N ALA A 305 -5.38 7.01 -4.46
CA ALA A 305 -6.04 7.32 -5.73
C ALA A 305 -5.49 6.42 -6.83
N ILE A 306 -6.35 5.62 -7.44
CA ILE A 306 -5.96 4.68 -8.49
C ILE A 306 -6.45 5.16 -9.85
N GLY A 307 -5.49 5.28 -10.77
CA GLY A 307 -5.70 5.70 -12.14
C GLY A 307 -5.62 7.20 -12.34
N ASP A 308 -5.39 7.60 -13.59
CA ASP A 308 -5.24 8.99 -14.00
C ASP A 308 -6.47 9.85 -13.66
N CYS A 309 -7.66 9.24 -13.70
CA CYS A 309 -8.91 9.88 -13.30
C CYS A 309 -8.91 10.30 -11.82
N ALA A 310 -8.59 9.40 -10.89
CA ALA A 310 -8.59 9.70 -9.46
C ALA A 310 -7.43 10.60 -9.06
N THR A 311 -6.30 10.51 -9.76
CA THR A 311 -5.10 11.28 -9.46
C THR A 311 -5.19 12.72 -9.99
N TYR A 312 -5.52 12.90 -11.28
CA TYR A 312 -5.44 14.20 -11.98
C TYR A 312 -6.73 14.63 -12.69
N GLY A 313 -7.80 13.83 -12.64
CA GLY A 313 -9.06 14.09 -13.35
C GLY A 313 -9.12 13.46 -14.75
N GLY A 314 -7.99 13.12 -15.35
CA GLY A 314 -7.87 12.40 -16.63
C GLY A 314 -8.79 12.85 -17.77
N ILE A 315 -9.39 11.86 -18.45
CA ILE A 315 -10.26 12.09 -19.62
C ILE A 315 -11.52 12.88 -19.25
N PRO A 316 -12.28 12.55 -18.17
CA PRO A 316 -13.48 13.31 -17.83
C PRO A 316 -13.22 14.79 -17.53
N ALA A 317 -12.02 15.13 -17.05
CA ALA A 317 -11.63 16.51 -16.76
C ALA A 317 -11.14 17.32 -17.98
N VAL A 318 -11.21 16.76 -19.20
CA VAL A 318 -10.89 17.47 -20.43
C VAL A 318 -11.97 18.51 -20.75
N PRO A 319 -11.62 19.73 -21.21
CA PRO A 319 -12.61 20.72 -21.64
C PRO A 319 -13.62 20.14 -22.65
N PRO A 320 -14.93 20.41 -22.50
CA PRO A 320 -15.52 21.41 -21.61
C PRO A 320 -15.78 20.95 -20.15
N ASN A 321 -15.44 19.71 -19.77
CA ASN A 321 -15.64 19.14 -18.43
C ASN A 321 -17.04 19.43 -17.82
N PRO A 322 -18.12 19.00 -18.47
CA PRO A 322 -19.49 19.34 -18.05
C PRO A 322 -19.88 18.69 -16.70
N SER A 323 -19.15 17.67 -16.27
CA SER A 323 -19.33 16.98 -15.00
C SER A 323 -18.55 17.62 -13.85
N GLU A 324 -17.78 18.69 -14.11
CA GLU A 324 -16.87 19.31 -13.14
C GLU A 324 -15.96 18.26 -12.48
N SER A 325 -15.52 17.29 -13.26
CA SER A 325 -14.69 16.18 -12.82
C SER A 325 -13.29 16.67 -12.42
N THR A 326 -12.79 16.16 -11.30
CA THR A 326 -11.47 16.48 -10.77
C THR A 326 -10.80 15.25 -10.15
N GLY A 327 -9.47 15.29 -9.97
CA GLY A 327 -8.77 14.31 -9.16
C GLY A 327 -8.92 14.61 -7.67
N MET A 328 -8.48 13.68 -6.83
CA MET A 328 -8.63 13.80 -5.38
C MET A 328 -7.84 14.97 -4.80
N GLN A 329 -6.60 15.19 -5.24
CA GLN A 329 -5.76 16.32 -4.80
C GLN A 329 -5.12 17.11 -5.94
N PHE A 330 -5.43 16.78 -7.19
CA PHE A 330 -4.95 17.51 -8.35
C PHE A 330 -6.03 17.61 -9.43
N LEU A 331 -6.00 18.72 -10.16
CA LEU A 331 -6.69 18.87 -11.44
C LEU A 331 -5.62 19.14 -12.49
N LYS A 332 -5.36 18.13 -13.33
CA LYS A 332 -4.19 18.12 -14.22
C LYS A 332 -2.93 18.43 -13.40
N LYS A 333 -2.13 19.41 -13.83
CA LYS A 333 -0.90 19.84 -13.13
C LYS A 333 -1.17 20.67 -11.87
N LYS A 334 -2.38 21.18 -11.67
CA LYS A 334 -2.70 22.08 -10.54
C LYS A 334 -3.01 21.26 -9.29
N LYS A 335 -2.23 21.46 -8.23
CA LYS A 335 -2.51 20.91 -6.91
C LYS A 335 -3.75 21.57 -6.30
N GLY A 336 -4.53 20.82 -5.54
CA GLY A 336 -5.82 21.24 -5.00
C GLY A 336 -6.83 20.11 -5.08
N GLY A 337 -7.23 19.72 -6.29
CA GLY A 337 -8.24 18.68 -6.50
C GLY A 337 -9.51 18.89 -5.67
N PHE A 338 -10.22 17.81 -5.39
CA PHE A 338 -11.43 17.84 -4.56
C PHE A 338 -11.15 18.01 -3.06
N LEU A 339 -10.18 17.29 -2.50
CA LEU A 339 -9.87 17.28 -1.06
C LEU A 339 -9.06 18.50 -0.60
N GLY A 340 -8.51 19.27 -1.52
CA GLY A 340 -7.65 20.43 -1.24
C GLY A 340 -6.17 20.08 -1.19
N GLU A 341 -5.34 21.11 -1.39
CA GLU A 341 -3.87 20.99 -1.43
C GLU A 341 -3.27 20.51 -0.10
N HIS A 342 -3.91 20.86 1.01
CA HIS A 342 -3.42 20.60 2.37
C HIS A 342 -4.00 19.34 3.01
N PHE A 343 -4.86 18.60 2.30
CA PHE A 343 -5.40 17.35 2.82
C PHE A 343 -4.28 16.34 3.12
N LYS A 344 -4.42 15.69 4.28
CA LYS A 344 -3.60 14.57 4.74
C LYS A 344 -4.54 13.53 5.37
N ALA A 345 -4.29 12.25 5.10
CA ALA A 345 -4.94 11.15 5.78
C ALA A 345 -4.48 11.08 7.25
N LYS A 346 -5.08 10.21 8.09
CA LYS A 346 -4.71 10.11 9.52
C LYS A 346 -3.25 9.70 9.74
N SER A 347 -2.66 8.93 8.82
CA SER A 347 -1.22 8.63 8.79
C SER A 347 -0.30 9.84 8.59
N GLY A 348 -0.85 11.02 8.26
CA GLY A 348 -0.09 12.22 7.96
C GLY A 348 0.44 12.30 6.52
N LEU A 349 0.24 11.24 5.72
CA LEU A 349 0.54 11.24 4.28
C LEU A 349 -0.54 11.97 3.48
N PRO A 350 -0.19 12.61 2.36
CA PRO A 350 -1.19 13.05 1.38
C PRO A 350 -1.81 11.83 0.67
N VAL A 351 -2.76 12.06 -0.24
CA VAL A 351 -3.27 11.00 -1.11
C VAL A 351 -2.13 10.38 -1.90
N ILE A 352 -1.96 9.07 -1.80
CA ILE A 352 -0.96 8.30 -2.57
C ILE A 352 -1.51 8.09 -3.98
N ASN A 353 -0.87 8.69 -4.97
CA ASN A 353 -1.32 8.67 -6.36
C ASN A 353 -0.66 7.53 -7.13
N ILE A 354 -1.46 6.60 -7.65
CA ILE A 354 -1.02 5.54 -8.57
C ILE A 354 -1.68 5.82 -9.93
N PRO A 355 -1.10 6.71 -10.76
CA PRO A 355 -1.70 7.11 -12.02
C PRO A 355 -1.56 6.03 -13.10
N GLY A 356 -2.19 6.26 -14.25
CA GLY A 356 -2.28 5.31 -15.36
C GLY A 356 -3.72 5.21 -15.87
N CYS A 357 -3.88 4.94 -17.17
CA CYS A 357 -5.20 4.71 -17.76
C CYS A 357 -5.22 3.36 -18.53
N PRO A 358 -5.32 2.22 -17.82
CA PRO A 358 -5.39 2.09 -16.36
C PRO A 358 -4.01 2.13 -15.67
N ALA A 359 -3.99 2.16 -14.34
CA ALA A 359 -2.80 1.95 -13.50
C ALA A 359 -2.33 0.50 -13.61
N HIS A 360 -1.02 0.26 -13.56
CA HIS A 360 -0.46 -1.08 -13.68
C HIS A 360 -0.84 -1.97 -12.47
N PRO A 361 -1.17 -3.26 -12.67
CA PRO A 361 -1.55 -4.17 -11.58
C PRO A 361 -0.53 -4.17 -10.43
N ASP A 362 0.73 -4.44 -10.76
CA ASP A 362 1.78 -4.59 -9.75
C ASP A 362 2.08 -3.28 -8.99
N TRP A 363 1.81 -2.10 -9.57
CA TRP A 363 1.95 -0.84 -8.82
C TRP A 363 0.88 -0.74 -7.73
N ILE A 364 -0.35 -1.16 -8.04
CA ILE A 364 -1.46 -1.16 -7.09
C ILE A 364 -1.16 -2.15 -5.96
N THR A 365 -0.87 -3.40 -6.29
CA THR A 365 -0.69 -4.44 -5.27
C THR A 365 0.54 -4.17 -4.41
N GLN A 366 1.66 -3.72 -4.97
CA GLN A 366 2.86 -3.43 -4.16
C GLN A 366 2.69 -2.27 -3.19
N ILE A 367 1.91 -1.23 -3.53
CA ILE A 367 1.60 -0.15 -2.59
C ILE A 367 0.68 -0.63 -1.49
N LEU A 368 -0.35 -1.42 -1.84
CA LEU A 368 -1.24 -2.02 -0.85
C LEU A 368 -0.48 -2.98 0.08
N VAL A 369 0.47 -3.77 -0.44
CA VAL A 369 1.39 -4.59 0.36
C VAL A 369 2.26 -3.72 1.28
N ALA A 370 2.85 -2.64 0.78
CA ALA A 370 3.68 -1.76 1.60
C ALA A 370 2.89 -1.18 2.77
N ILE A 371 1.64 -0.77 2.55
CA ILE A 371 0.75 -0.33 3.61
C ILE A 371 0.43 -1.50 4.56
N ALA A 372 0.05 -2.65 4.01
CA ALA A 372 -0.36 -3.80 4.79
C ALA A 372 0.76 -4.43 5.64
N THR A 373 2.00 -4.18 5.27
CA THR A 373 3.20 -4.66 5.97
C THR A 373 3.80 -3.64 6.93
N GLY A 374 3.07 -2.54 7.21
CA GLY A 374 3.56 -1.47 8.10
C GLY A 374 4.71 -0.66 7.50
N ARG A 375 5.00 -0.84 6.20
CA ARG A 375 6.08 -0.18 5.45
C ARG A 375 5.60 1.05 4.68
N ALA A 376 4.45 1.61 5.03
CA ALA A 376 3.93 2.82 4.40
C ALA A 376 4.91 4.01 4.50
N GLY A 377 5.69 4.07 5.59
CA GLY A 377 6.75 5.07 5.78
C GLY A 377 7.91 4.98 4.78
N ASP A 378 8.11 3.82 4.15
CA ASP A 378 9.13 3.61 3.10
C ASP A 378 8.67 4.16 1.73
N ILE A 379 7.39 4.53 1.59
CA ILE A 379 6.83 5.01 0.32
C ILE A 379 7.29 6.45 0.09
N LEU A 380 8.44 6.59 -0.56
CA LEU A 380 8.91 7.88 -1.05
C LEU A 380 8.02 8.36 -2.19
N ILE A 381 7.36 9.50 -2.01
CA ILE A 381 6.50 10.13 -3.01
C ILE A 381 7.19 11.30 -3.71
N ASP A 382 6.83 11.54 -4.97
CA ASP A 382 7.26 12.70 -5.75
C ASP A 382 6.31 13.91 -5.59
N GLU A 383 6.58 14.99 -6.32
CA GLU A 383 5.81 16.23 -6.29
C GLU A 383 4.33 16.07 -6.70
N TYR A 384 3.98 14.99 -7.41
CA TYR A 384 2.61 14.62 -7.79
C TYR A 384 2.04 13.52 -6.90
N HIS A 385 2.66 13.28 -5.75
CA HIS A 385 2.33 12.25 -4.77
C HIS A 385 2.44 10.81 -5.31
N ARG A 386 3.26 10.59 -6.34
CA ARG A 386 3.46 9.26 -6.94
C ARG A 386 4.58 8.51 -6.24
N PRO A 387 4.47 7.20 -5.99
CA PRO A 387 5.57 6.39 -5.46
C PRO A 387 6.80 6.37 -6.37
N LYS A 388 7.92 6.92 -5.91
CA LYS A 388 9.17 7.03 -6.68
C LYS A 388 9.71 5.68 -7.16
N THR A 389 9.38 4.60 -6.47
CA THR A 389 9.72 3.22 -6.87
C THR A 389 9.28 2.90 -8.31
N PHE A 390 8.13 3.44 -8.75
CA PHE A 390 7.60 3.16 -10.10
C PHE A 390 7.73 4.34 -11.06
N PHE A 391 7.81 5.56 -10.54
CA PHE A 391 7.69 6.80 -11.31
C PHE A 391 8.98 7.64 -11.30
N SER A 392 10.15 7.03 -11.02
CA SER A 392 11.45 7.71 -11.06
C SER A 392 12.14 7.66 -12.44
N THR A 393 11.78 6.69 -13.28
CA THR A 393 12.36 6.51 -14.62
C THR A 393 11.34 6.78 -15.71
N TYR A 394 11.83 7.10 -16.90
CA TYR A 394 10.97 7.29 -18.07
C TYR A 394 10.63 5.96 -18.72
N VAL A 395 9.46 5.90 -19.36
CA VAL A 395 9.08 4.77 -20.23
C VAL A 395 10.16 4.50 -21.28
N GLN A 396 10.88 5.54 -21.72
CA GLN A 396 12.01 5.43 -22.64
C GLN A 396 13.18 4.60 -22.09
N SER A 397 13.42 4.59 -20.77
CA SER A 397 14.59 3.96 -20.14
C SER A 397 14.66 2.44 -20.36
N GLY A 398 13.50 1.76 -20.40
CA GLY A 398 13.42 0.32 -20.73
C GLY A 398 13.05 0.01 -22.19
N CYS A 399 12.92 1.04 -23.04
CA CYS A 399 12.33 0.88 -24.37
C CYS A 399 13.27 0.10 -25.32
N THR A 400 12.75 -0.95 -25.95
CA THR A 400 13.51 -1.74 -26.94
C THR A 400 13.91 -0.95 -28.18
N LYS A 401 13.28 0.21 -28.40
CA LYS A 401 13.54 1.15 -29.50
C LYS A 401 14.51 2.28 -29.09
N VAL A 402 15.22 2.16 -27.97
CA VAL A 402 16.10 3.23 -27.44
C VAL A 402 17.24 3.60 -28.40
N ASN A 403 17.84 2.63 -29.09
CA ASN A 403 18.86 2.91 -30.09
C ASN A 403 18.27 3.65 -31.30
N SER A 404 17.07 3.29 -31.74
CA SER A 404 16.38 4.02 -32.82
C SER A 404 16.01 5.44 -32.38
N PHE A 405 15.67 5.63 -31.10
CA PHE A 405 15.45 6.97 -30.53
C PHE A 405 16.73 7.82 -30.58
N ALA A 406 17.85 7.26 -30.11
CA ALA A 406 19.15 7.94 -30.10
C ALA A 406 19.66 8.28 -31.51
N ASN A 407 19.43 7.40 -32.48
CA ASN A 407 19.86 7.59 -33.87
C ASN A 407 18.81 8.26 -34.77
N LYS A 408 17.70 8.77 -34.20
CA LYS A 408 16.59 9.40 -34.93
C LYS A 408 16.01 8.58 -36.09
N ILE A 409 15.97 7.26 -35.93
CA ILE A 409 15.38 6.35 -36.92
C ILE A 409 13.88 6.28 -36.67
N GLU A 410 13.07 6.64 -37.64
CA GLU A 410 11.60 6.65 -37.55
C GLU A 410 11.02 5.23 -37.74
N GLY A 411 9.94 4.92 -37.01
CA GLY A 411 9.33 3.58 -36.99
C GLY A 411 7.96 3.47 -37.64
N GLY A 412 7.15 4.53 -37.68
CA GLY A 412 5.76 4.49 -38.14
C GLY A 412 4.80 3.65 -37.27
N PHE A 413 3.51 3.97 -37.32
CA PHE A 413 2.47 3.22 -36.60
C PHE A 413 2.20 1.86 -37.29
N GLY A 414 2.05 0.80 -36.50
CA GLY A 414 1.83 -0.57 -37.00
C GLY A 414 3.00 -1.25 -37.75
N LYS A 415 4.13 -0.57 -38.00
CA LYS A 415 5.30 -1.13 -38.71
C LYS A 415 6.37 -1.70 -37.77
N ARG A 416 7.17 -2.66 -38.24
CA ARG A 416 8.30 -3.20 -37.46
C ARG A 416 9.50 -2.25 -37.53
N GLY A 417 10.18 -2.08 -36.39
CA GLY A 417 11.42 -1.28 -36.29
C GLY A 417 11.20 0.19 -35.94
N GLY A 418 12.30 0.92 -35.80
CA GLY A 418 12.35 2.37 -35.60
C GLY A 418 11.70 2.91 -34.32
N CYS A 419 11.86 4.21 -34.09
CA CYS A 419 11.33 4.96 -32.96
C CYS A 419 9.96 5.58 -33.29
N LEU A 420 9.05 5.56 -32.31
CA LEU A 420 7.70 6.11 -32.46
C LEU A 420 7.59 7.58 -32.01
N PHE A 421 8.67 8.20 -31.54
CA PHE A 421 8.67 9.58 -30.99
C PHE A 421 8.59 10.66 -32.08
N TYR A 422 9.26 10.47 -33.23
CA TYR A 422 9.47 11.55 -34.21
C TYR A 422 8.28 11.78 -35.17
N GLU A 423 7.49 10.74 -35.42
CA GLU A 423 6.38 10.77 -36.39
C GLU A 423 5.02 10.62 -35.69
N VAL A 424 4.87 9.59 -34.85
CA VAL A 424 3.57 9.13 -34.34
C VAL A 424 3.30 9.53 -32.88
N GLY A 425 4.02 10.53 -32.37
CA GLY A 425 3.72 11.19 -31.11
C GLY A 425 3.98 10.37 -29.84
N CYS A 426 4.88 9.38 -29.87
CA CYS A 426 5.22 8.63 -28.66
C CYS A 426 5.77 9.56 -27.57
N ARG A 427 5.15 9.54 -26.39
CA ARG A 427 5.55 10.33 -25.22
C ARG A 427 6.52 9.61 -24.28
N GLY A 428 7.08 8.47 -24.69
CA GLY A 428 7.95 7.65 -23.85
C GLY A 428 9.09 8.42 -23.16
N PRO A 429 9.79 9.34 -23.85
CA PRO A 429 10.84 10.19 -23.26
C PRO A 429 10.37 11.29 -22.29
N MET A 430 9.05 11.47 -22.13
CA MET A 430 8.43 12.50 -21.29
C MET A 430 7.40 11.90 -20.32
N THR A 431 7.38 10.57 -20.19
CA THR A 431 6.42 9.84 -19.35
C THR A 431 7.19 9.06 -18.31
N LYS A 432 7.02 9.38 -17.03
CA LYS A 432 7.59 8.66 -15.91
C LYS A 432 6.72 7.43 -15.64
N ALA A 433 7.28 6.24 -15.85
CA ALA A 433 6.68 4.94 -15.52
C ALA A 433 7.64 3.79 -15.88
N SER A 434 7.54 2.70 -15.12
CA SER A 434 8.30 1.47 -15.32
C SER A 434 7.67 0.48 -16.34
N CYS A 435 6.79 0.96 -17.24
CA CYS A 435 6.01 0.13 -18.18
C CYS A 435 6.86 -0.76 -19.11
N ASN A 436 8.13 -0.40 -19.35
CA ASN A 436 9.05 -1.18 -20.18
C ASN A 436 10.03 -2.05 -19.36
N ASN A 437 10.01 -1.92 -18.04
CA ASN A 437 10.84 -2.65 -17.09
C ASN A 437 10.05 -3.80 -16.47
N ILE A 438 8.86 -3.50 -15.92
CA ILE A 438 7.98 -4.50 -15.27
C ILE A 438 7.12 -5.24 -16.31
N LEU A 439 6.76 -4.55 -17.40
CA LEU A 439 5.87 -5.02 -18.47
C LEU A 439 4.44 -5.27 -18.01
N TRP A 440 3.50 -4.86 -18.86
CA TRP A 440 2.08 -5.13 -18.69
C TRP A 440 1.78 -6.61 -18.86
N ASN A 441 1.06 -7.17 -17.88
CA ASN A 441 0.71 -8.59 -17.79
C ASN A 441 1.94 -9.50 -17.97
N ARG A 442 3.11 -9.00 -17.53
CA ARG A 442 4.44 -9.64 -17.64
C ARG A 442 4.85 -10.04 -19.07
N TRP A 443 4.16 -9.51 -20.07
CA TRP A 443 4.31 -9.94 -21.45
C TRP A 443 4.82 -8.84 -22.36
N SER A 444 4.19 -7.67 -22.31
CA SER A 444 4.46 -6.62 -23.30
C SER A 444 4.30 -5.21 -22.74
N SER A 445 4.47 -4.22 -23.61
CA SER A 445 4.18 -2.82 -23.37
C SER A 445 3.69 -2.19 -24.67
N LYS A 446 3.11 -0.99 -24.60
CA LYS A 446 2.66 -0.26 -25.81
C LYS A 446 3.77 -0.19 -26.86
N THR A 447 4.96 0.24 -26.48
CA THR A 447 6.08 0.43 -27.42
C THR A 447 6.61 -0.88 -28.01
N ARG A 448 6.51 -2.00 -27.27
CA ARG A 448 6.85 -3.34 -27.78
C ARG A 448 5.82 -3.83 -28.80
N SER A 449 4.54 -3.53 -28.59
CA SER A 449 3.46 -3.80 -29.54
C SER A 449 3.33 -2.76 -30.66
N ASN A 450 4.38 -1.96 -30.88
CA ASN A 450 4.41 -0.87 -31.87
C ASN A 450 3.30 0.18 -31.74
N HIS A 451 2.85 0.42 -30.52
CA HIS A 451 1.93 1.49 -30.17
C HIS A 451 2.69 2.60 -29.41
N PRO A 452 2.53 3.89 -29.77
CA PRO A 452 3.20 4.96 -29.04
C PRO A 452 2.74 5.00 -27.58
N CYS A 453 3.66 5.34 -26.67
CA CYS A 453 3.27 5.74 -25.33
C CYS A 453 2.46 7.03 -25.42
N LEU A 454 1.32 7.10 -24.75
CA LEU A 454 0.44 8.28 -24.77
C LEU A 454 0.63 9.19 -23.56
N GLY A 455 1.53 8.83 -22.63
CA GLY A 455 1.75 9.60 -21.40
C GLY A 455 0.66 9.46 -20.34
N CYS A 456 -0.03 8.32 -20.28
CA CYS A 456 -1.18 8.11 -19.40
C CYS A 456 -0.93 8.09 -17.90
N THR A 457 0.32 8.32 -17.46
CA THR A 457 0.70 8.44 -16.05
C THR A 457 1.06 9.88 -15.66
N GLU A 458 1.00 10.81 -16.62
CA GLU A 458 1.34 12.22 -16.42
C GLU A 458 0.10 13.09 -16.21
N PRO A 459 0.19 14.14 -15.36
CA PRO A 459 -0.93 15.06 -15.13
C PRO A 459 -1.41 15.81 -16.39
N GLY A 460 -0.63 15.79 -17.47
CA GLY A 460 -1.00 16.33 -18.77
C GLY A 460 -1.79 15.36 -19.65
N PHE A 461 -2.21 14.20 -19.15
CA PHE A 461 -3.00 13.22 -19.91
C PHE A 461 -4.52 13.53 -19.85
N PRO A 462 -5.26 13.27 -20.95
CA PRO A 462 -4.73 13.06 -22.30
C PRO A 462 -4.04 14.32 -22.84
N HIS A 463 -2.97 14.10 -23.62
CA HIS A 463 -2.17 15.20 -24.12
C HIS A 463 -2.91 16.04 -25.16
N HIS A 464 -2.66 17.35 -25.17
CA HIS A 464 -3.39 18.34 -25.97
C HIS A 464 -4.91 18.27 -25.83
N ASP A 465 -5.42 17.74 -24.72
CA ASP A 465 -6.85 17.62 -24.46
C ASP A 465 -7.60 16.92 -25.61
N LEU A 466 -6.91 15.98 -26.28
CA LEU A 466 -7.42 15.24 -27.45
C LEU A 466 -7.91 16.13 -28.60
N ALA A 467 -7.35 17.34 -28.76
CA ALA A 467 -7.71 18.21 -29.87
C ALA A 467 -7.55 17.47 -31.22
N PRO A 468 -8.46 17.67 -32.19
CA PRO A 468 -8.40 16.99 -33.49
C PRO A 468 -7.01 17.11 -34.15
N GLY A 469 -6.48 15.99 -34.66
CA GLY A 469 -5.16 15.93 -35.30
C GLY A 469 -3.97 15.80 -34.35
N THR A 470 -4.18 15.69 -33.03
CA THR A 470 -3.08 15.55 -32.06
C THR A 470 -2.75 14.10 -31.67
N VAL A 471 -3.66 13.17 -31.92
CA VAL A 471 -3.48 11.75 -31.61
C VAL A 471 -2.64 11.10 -32.71
N PHE A 472 -1.66 10.27 -32.31
CA PHE A 472 -0.73 9.60 -33.22
C PHE A 472 0.08 10.52 -34.13
N HIS A 473 0.38 11.72 -33.65
CA HIS A 473 1.14 12.70 -34.40
C HIS A 473 2.14 13.42 -33.50
N THR A 474 3.38 13.57 -33.97
CA THR A 474 4.37 14.43 -33.29
C THR A 474 4.17 15.86 -33.73
N MET A 475 3.77 16.73 -32.81
CA MET A 475 3.60 18.15 -33.13
C MET A 475 4.95 18.80 -33.43
N LYS A 476 5.08 19.48 -34.58
CA LYS A 476 6.33 20.09 -35.04
C LYS A 476 6.25 21.62 -35.13
N TYR A 477 7.37 22.28 -34.85
CA TYR A 477 7.66 23.69 -35.15
C TYR A 477 8.34 23.77 -36.51
N LEU A 478 7.85 24.66 -37.37
CA LEU A 478 8.31 24.81 -38.78
C LEU A 478 8.32 23.49 -39.57
N GLY A 479 7.48 22.52 -39.22
CA GLY A 479 7.39 21.22 -39.89
C GLY A 479 8.54 20.25 -39.60
N VAL A 480 9.59 20.68 -38.90
CA VAL A 480 10.83 19.89 -38.73
C VAL A 480 11.08 19.51 -37.27
N PHE A 481 10.98 20.46 -36.34
CA PHE A 481 11.44 20.26 -34.97
C PHE A 481 10.29 19.87 -34.03
N PRO A 482 10.40 18.85 -33.18
CA PRO A 482 9.35 18.54 -32.20
C PRO A 482 9.04 19.74 -31.29
N LYS A 483 7.76 20.13 -31.17
CA LYS A 483 7.31 21.25 -30.30
C LYS A 483 7.61 20.97 -28.83
N GLU A 484 7.58 19.71 -28.45
CA GLU A 484 7.96 19.20 -27.14
C GLU A 484 9.20 18.32 -27.28
N VAL A 485 10.13 18.50 -26.35
CA VAL A 485 11.41 17.78 -26.31
C VAL A 485 11.42 16.89 -25.06
N PRO A 486 12.27 15.85 -25.01
CA PRO A 486 12.42 15.00 -23.83
C PRO A 486 12.58 15.81 -22.54
N ASP A 487 12.04 15.29 -21.44
CA ASP A 487 12.10 16.01 -20.17
C ASP A 487 13.56 16.14 -19.68
N GLY A 488 13.91 17.32 -19.18
CA GLY A 488 15.29 17.69 -18.84
C GLY A 488 16.12 18.31 -19.98
N ASP A 489 15.67 18.27 -21.24
CA ASP A 489 16.33 18.95 -22.35
C ASP A 489 15.85 20.40 -22.52
N ASN A 490 16.78 21.33 -22.78
CA ASN A 490 16.43 22.66 -23.28
C ASN A 490 16.13 22.57 -24.79
N LYS A 491 14.98 23.10 -25.23
CA LYS A 491 14.57 23.13 -26.65
C LYS A 491 15.68 23.60 -27.60
N LEU A 492 16.37 24.69 -27.25
CA LEU A 492 17.43 25.25 -28.10
C LEU A 492 18.63 24.29 -28.19
N GLY A 493 19.05 23.71 -27.07
CA GLY A 493 20.13 22.72 -27.02
C GLY A 493 19.79 21.44 -27.78
N TYR A 494 18.54 20.96 -27.63
CA TYR A 494 18.05 19.80 -28.35
C TYR A 494 18.02 20.04 -29.87
N TYR A 495 17.53 21.20 -30.33
CA TYR A 495 17.51 21.54 -31.76
C TYR A 495 18.91 21.74 -32.34
N LEU A 496 19.84 22.37 -31.60
CA LEU A 496 21.23 22.54 -32.01
C LEU A 496 21.93 21.19 -32.19
N LYS A 497 21.82 20.30 -31.20
CA LYS A 497 22.35 18.94 -31.29
C LYS A 497 21.70 18.18 -32.44
N ALA A 498 20.38 18.34 -32.60
CA ALA A 498 19.66 17.66 -33.65
C ALA A 498 20.11 18.10 -35.05
N GLY A 499 20.31 19.40 -35.27
CA GLY A 499 20.77 19.98 -36.52
C GLY A 499 22.22 19.63 -36.85
N LEU A 500 23.12 19.67 -35.86
CA LEU A 500 24.53 19.25 -36.04
C LEU A 500 24.61 17.78 -36.47
N GLU A 501 23.88 16.88 -35.81
CA GLU A 501 23.87 15.46 -36.16
C GLU A 501 23.34 15.19 -37.57
N THR A 502 22.38 15.96 -38.08
CA THR A 502 21.89 15.83 -39.47
C THR A 502 22.94 16.28 -40.49
N VAL A 503 23.72 17.32 -40.16
CA VAL A 503 24.85 17.79 -40.99
C VAL A 503 25.96 16.73 -41.01
N PHE A 504 26.27 16.10 -39.87
CA PHE A 504 27.29 15.05 -39.78
C PHE A 504 26.80 13.68 -40.30
N SER A 505 25.52 13.33 -40.22
CA SER A 505 25.00 12.07 -40.77
C SER A 505 25.06 12.06 -42.30
N ASN A 506 24.86 13.21 -42.95
CA ASN A 506 25.06 13.35 -44.39
C ASN A 506 26.52 13.09 -44.82
N SER A 507 27.50 13.22 -43.92
CA SER A 507 28.88 12.80 -44.19
C SER A 507 29.16 11.31 -43.96
N LYS A 508 28.36 10.61 -43.13
CA LYS A 508 28.52 9.17 -42.83
C LYS A 508 27.72 8.24 -43.74
N VAL A 509 26.62 8.70 -44.34
CA VAL A 509 25.83 7.89 -45.29
C VAL A 509 26.60 7.64 -46.61
N ALA A 510 27.66 8.41 -46.90
CA ALA A 510 28.53 8.18 -48.05
C ALA A 510 29.51 6.98 -47.88
N GLU A 511 29.70 6.44 -46.67
CA GLU A 511 30.66 5.35 -46.42
C GLU A 511 30.03 3.98 -46.11
N ILE A 512 28.71 3.89 -45.93
CA ILE A 512 28.02 2.63 -45.56
C ILE A 512 27.20 2.05 -46.74
N SER A 513 27.45 2.50 -47.98
CA SER A 513 26.86 1.93 -49.20
C SER A 513 27.89 1.21 -50.09
N LYS A 514 28.70 0.32 -49.50
CA LYS A 514 29.46 -0.72 -50.22
C LYS A 514 29.37 -2.05 -49.51
#